data_AF-A0A517VP28-F1
#
_entry.id   AF-A0A517VP28-F1
#
_cell.length_a   1.000
_cell.length_b   1.000
_cell.length_c   1.000
_cell.angle_alpha   90.00
_cell.angle_beta   90.00
_cell.angle_gamma   90.00
#
_symmetry.space_group_name_H-M   'P 1'
#
loop_
_entity.id
_entity.type
_entity.pdbx_description
1 polymer ?
#
loop_
_entity_poly.entity_id
_entity_poly.type
_entity_poly.pdbx_seq_one_letter_code
_entity_poly.pdbx_strand_id
1 'polypeptide(L)'
;MDHIPESNGKQHVLPFSKKLEGTSELKRPSEMSQLDFPKVLKGSYCNLLTIEDEYEGLTSDEAMTDIAHCNESVRDKENEISSLNKKINQEKSKLEKLNGDLEEAEVCLSMAQSFEAAITGWRQTIESLESLYISTIKSQVPFSMAEEAWKDLKLVEQQALMELESTTTKDVIHASFGSMSVQKPESLLPDEVSIEILGDYLPVTILTEGAQLCLKHCMRGNATYTVRSQSQC
;
A
#
# COMPACT_ATOMS: atom_id res chain seq x y z
N MET A 1 -18.16 -43.59 -36.92
CA MET A 1 -17.75 -44.89 -37.48
C MET A 1 -17.70 -45.84 -36.30
N ASP A 2 -18.80 -46.52 -36.02
CA ASP A 2 -18.86 -47.71 -35.16
C ASP A 2 -20.13 -48.46 -35.55
N HIS A 3 -19.96 -49.48 -36.37
CA HIS A 3 -21.02 -50.39 -36.79
C HIS A 3 -21.03 -51.60 -35.83
N ILE A 4 -22.12 -51.77 -35.10
CA ILE A 4 -22.44 -53.04 -34.42
C ILE A 4 -23.35 -53.84 -35.36
N PRO A 5 -23.03 -55.10 -35.69
CA PRO A 5 -23.83 -55.90 -36.61
C PRO A 5 -25.06 -56.51 -35.90
N GLU A 6 -26.20 -56.46 -36.60
CA GLU A 6 -27.45 -57.10 -36.22
C GLU A 6 -27.31 -58.63 -36.17
N SER A 7 -27.75 -59.22 -35.04
CA SER A 7 -27.76 -60.66 -34.82
C SER A 7 -29.08 -61.28 -35.31
N ASN A 8 -28.93 -62.19 -36.27
CA ASN A 8 -29.88 -63.13 -36.83
C ASN A 8 -31.12 -63.49 -35.98
N GLY A 9 -32.28 -63.00 -36.43
CA GLY A 9 -33.58 -63.56 -36.07
C GLY A 9 -33.78 -64.95 -36.68
N LYS A 10 -33.65 -66.00 -35.87
CA LYS A 10 -34.12 -67.34 -36.23
C LYS A 10 -35.64 -67.39 -36.04
N GLN A 11 -36.39 -67.13 -37.12
CA GLN A 11 -37.80 -67.51 -37.19
C GLN A 11 -37.91 -69.03 -37.20
N HIS A 12 -38.31 -69.60 -36.06
CA HIS A 12 -38.73 -71.00 -35.98
C HIS A 12 -40.17 -71.09 -36.52
N VAL A 13 -40.31 -71.24 -37.83
CA VAL A 13 -41.60 -71.49 -38.47
C VAL A 13 -42.00 -72.94 -38.20
N LEU A 14 -43.16 -73.15 -37.57
CA LEU A 14 -43.75 -74.47 -37.35
C LEU A 14 -44.29 -75.06 -38.67
N PRO A 15 -44.18 -76.39 -38.90
CA PRO A 15 -44.47 -76.99 -40.19
C PRO A 15 -45.91 -77.50 -40.25
N PHE A 16 -46.89 -76.63 -40.44
CA PHE A 16 -48.25 -77.07 -40.76
C PHE A 16 -48.92 -76.17 -41.79
N SER A 17 -48.56 -76.37 -43.05
CA SER A 17 -49.40 -75.92 -44.18
C SER A 17 -49.44 -76.99 -45.25
N LYS A 18 -50.16 -78.09 -44.98
CA LYS A 18 -50.68 -78.96 -46.04
C LYS A 18 -52.09 -78.48 -46.36
N LYS A 19 -52.23 -77.76 -47.48
CA LYS A 19 -53.52 -77.52 -48.13
C LYS A 19 -54.07 -78.88 -48.55
N LEU A 20 -55.21 -79.27 -48.00
CA LEU A 20 -55.97 -80.42 -48.46
C LEU A 20 -57.06 -79.89 -49.41
N GLU A 21 -56.93 -80.29 -50.67
CA GLU A 21 -57.92 -80.10 -51.72
C GLU A 21 -59.28 -80.66 -51.30
N GLY A 22 -60.32 -79.97 -51.76
CA GLY A 22 -61.71 -80.38 -51.54
C GLY A 22 -62.02 -81.72 -52.20
N THR A 23 -62.84 -82.51 -51.52
CA THR A 23 -63.82 -83.43 -52.09
C THR A 23 -64.73 -83.88 -50.95
N SER A 24 -65.90 -83.25 -50.88
CA SER A 24 -66.97 -83.66 -49.98
C SER A 24 -67.80 -84.72 -50.69
N GLU A 25 -67.61 -85.99 -50.35
CA GLU A 25 -68.64 -87.01 -50.51
C GLU A 25 -69.15 -87.49 -49.15
N LEU A 26 -70.48 -87.53 -49.12
CA LEU A 26 -71.39 -87.82 -48.04
C LEU A 26 -71.20 -89.25 -47.50
N LYS A 27 -71.01 -89.42 -46.19
CA LYS A 27 -71.58 -90.57 -45.46
C LYS A 27 -71.63 -90.35 -43.96
N ARG A 28 -72.86 -90.24 -43.46
CA ARG A 28 -73.24 -90.35 -42.05
C ARG A 28 -73.04 -91.81 -41.61
N PRO A 29 -72.57 -92.07 -40.38
CA PRO A 29 -73.16 -93.16 -39.62
C PRO A 29 -73.63 -92.71 -38.23
N SER A 30 -74.75 -93.31 -37.87
CA SER A 30 -75.50 -93.21 -36.64
C SER A 30 -74.78 -93.83 -35.43
N GLU A 31 -75.27 -93.37 -34.26
CA GLU A 31 -75.42 -94.08 -32.99
C GLU A 31 -74.21 -94.32 -32.06
N MET A 32 -74.31 -93.61 -30.93
CA MET A 32 -74.00 -94.01 -29.56
C MET A 32 -72.72 -94.78 -29.27
N SER A 33 -71.84 -94.14 -28.51
CA SER A 33 -71.19 -94.76 -27.35
C SER A 33 -70.72 -93.65 -26.40
N GLN A 34 -71.00 -93.81 -25.11
CA GLN A 34 -70.26 -93.15 -24.03
C GLN A 34 -68.77 -93.44 -24.24
N LEU A 35 -68.06 -92.55 -24.93
CA LEU A 35 -66.60 -92.59 -24.92
C LEU A 35 -66.18 -91.97 -23.60
N ASP A 36 -65.73 -92.83 -22.68
CA ASP A 36 -64.90 -92.42 -21.57
C ASP A 36 -63.86 -91.44 -22.09
N PHE A 37 -63.99 -90.19 -21.68
CA PHE A 37 -63.08 -89.14 -22.09
C PHE A 37 -61.67 -89.59 -21.72
N PRO A 38 -60.72 -89.68 -22.67
CA PRO A 38 -59.42 -90.26 -22.40
C PRO A 38 -58.78 -89.55 -21.21
N LYS A 39 -58.35 -90.31 -20.18
CA LYS A 39 -57.78 -89.73 -18.94
C LYS A 39 -56.66 -88.72 -19.21
N VAL A 40 -55.90 -88.95 -20.28
CA VAL A 40 -54.86 -88.03 -20.79
C VAL A 40 -55.44 -86.70 -21.27
N LEU A 41 -56.56 -86.73 -22.00
CA LEU A 41 -57.25 -85.54 -22.50
C LEU A 41 -57.92 -84.76 -21.35
N LYS A 42 -58.46 -85.48 -20.36
CA LYS A 42 -59.00 -84.88 -19.13
C LYS A 42 -57.89 -84.20 -18.32
N GLY A 43 -56.72 -84.84 -18.21
CA GLY A 43 -55.54 -84.25 -17.59
C GLY A 43 -55.02 -83.03 -18.35
N SER A 44 -54.94 -83.08 -19.68
CA SER A 44 -54.51 -81.91 -20.46
C SER A 44 -55.49 -80.75 -20.39
N TYR A 45 -56.80 -81.03 -20.33
CA TYR A 45 -57.83 -80.01 -20.15
C TYR A 45 -57.76 -79.36 -18.76
N CYS A 46 -57.58 -80.14 -17.69
CA CYS A 46 -57.35 -79.58 -16.36
C CYS A 46 -56.08 -78.72 -16.31
N ASN A 47 -54.98 -79.19 -16.92
CA ASN A 47 -53.75 -78.39 -16.99
C ASN A 47 -53.96 -77.08 -17.79
N LEU A 48 -54.76 -77.11 -18.86
CA LEU A 48 -55.06 -75.91 -19.64
C LEU A 48 -55.87 -74.89 -18.82
N LEU A 49 -56.87 -75.34 -18.05
CA LEU A 49 -57.62 -74.49 -17.14
C LEU A 49 -56.75 -73.91 -16.03
N THR A 50 -55.84 -74.71 -15.45
CA THR A 50 -54.89 -74.19 -14.45
C THR A 50 -53.97 -73.14 -15.04
N ILE A 51 -53.53 -73.31 -16.29
CA ILE A 51 -52.75 -72.28 -16.99
C ILE A 51 -53.62 -71.03 -17.22
N GLU A 52 -54.88 -71.17 -17.63
CA GLU A 52 -55.80 -70.04 -17.83
C GLU A 52 -56.03 -69.24 -16.54
N ASP A 53 -56.27 -69.92 -15.41
CA ASP A 53 -56.40 -69.30 -14.07
C ASP A 53 -55.09 -68.62 -13.61
N GLU A 54 -53.92 -69.19 -13.94
CA GLU A 54 -52.61 -68.60 -13.65
C GLU A 54 -52.35 -67.33 -14.49
N TYR A 55 -52.91 -67.23 -15.70
CA TYR A 55 -52.86 -66.01 -16.52
C TYR A 55 -53.90 -64.97 -16.09
N GLU A 56 -55.04 -65.37 -15.51
CA GLU A 56 -55.99 -64.44 -14.88
C GLU A 56 -55.39 -63.74 -13.65
N GLY A 57 -54.42 -64.36 -12.97
CA GLY A 57 -53.64 -63.72 -11.89
C GLY A 57 -52.59 -62.69 -12.36
N LEU A 58 -52.38 -62.56 -13.68
CA LEU A 58 -51.64 -61.48 -14.32
C LEU A 58 -52.64 -60.54 -15.02
N THR A 59 -53.60 -60.02 -14.25
CA THR A 59 -54.59 -59.11 -14.82
C THR A 59 -53.86 -57.95 -15.48
N SER A 60 -54.25 -57.65 -16.72
CA SER A 60 -53.74 -56.49 -17.48
C SER A 60 -53.78 -55.22 -16.63
N ASP A 61 -54.75 -55.09 -15.72
CA ASP A 61 -54.98 -53.92 -14.88
C ASP A 61 -53.92 -53.75 -13.77
N GLU A 62 -53.48 -54.83 -13.12
CA GLU A 62 -52.39 -54.78 -12.14
C GLU A 62 -51.08 -54.39 -12.82
N ALA A 63 -50.77 -55.00 -13.97
CA ALA A 63 -49.60 -54.63 -14.76
C ALA A 63 -49.66 -53.18 -15.27
N MET A 64 -50.83 -52.69 -15.68
CA MET A 64 -51.03 -51.28 -16.06
C MET A 64 -50.80 -50.33 -14.88
N THR A 65 -51.24 -50.71 -13.68
CA THR A 65 -51.07 -49.92 -12.45
C THR A 65 -49.60 -49.84 -12.06
N ASP A 66 -48.87 -50.95 -12.11
CA ASP A 66 -47.43 -50.98 -11.84
C ASP A 66 -46.64 -50.15 -12.86
N ILE A 67 -47.00 -50.22 -14.14
CA ILE A 67 -46.40 -49.38 -15.20
C ILE A 67 -46.70 -47.90 -14.93
N ALA A 68 -47.92 -47.55 -14.54
CA ALA A 68 -48.29 -46.17 -14.23
C ALA A 68 -47.49 -45.63 -13.05
N HIS A 69 -47.38 -46.40 -11.97
CA HIS A 69 -46.59 -46.05 -10.79
C HIS A 69 -45.09 -45.93 -11.12
N CYS A 70 -44.54 -46.84 -11.92
CA CYS A 70 -43.16 -46.77 -12.39
C CYS A 70 -42.91 -45.49 -13.20
N ASN A 71 -43.81 -45.16 -14.14
CA ASN A 71 -43.70 -43.94 -14.94
C ASN A 71 -43.82 -42.65 -14.11
N GLU A 72 -44.65 -42.64 -13.07
CA GLU A 72 -44.73 -41.52 -12.12
C GLU A 72 -43.41 -41.37 -11.35
N SER A 73 -42.90 -42.47 -10.79
CA SER A 73 -41.62 -42.49 -10.06
C SER A 73 -40.44 -42.05 -10.94
N VAL A 74 -40.39 -42.49 -12.20
CA VAL A 74 -39.38 -42.05 -13.17
C VAL A 74 -39.49 -40.55 -13.40
N ARG A 75 -40.69 -40.01 -13.61
CA ARG A 75 -40.91 -38.58 -13.84
C ARG A 75 -40.50 -37.74 -12.63
N ASP A 76 -40.81 -38.20 -11.43
CA ASP A 76 -40.39 -37.53 -10.19
C ASP A 76 -38.87 -37.48 -10.07
N LYS A 77 -38.20 -38.58 -10.41
CA LYS A 77 -36.73 -38.66 -10.43
C LYS A 77 -36.12 -37.78 -11.52
N GLU A 78 -36.72 -37.70 -12.70
CA GLU A 78 -36.28 -36.78 -13.76
C GLU A 78 -36.40 -35.31 -13.33
N ASN A 79 -37.49 -34.96 -12.64
CA ASN A 79 -37.68 -33.62 -12.08
C ASN A 79 -36.64 -33.31 -10.99
N GLU A 80 -36.36 -34.26 -10.10
CA GLU A 80 -35.32 -34.16 -9.09
C GLU A 80 -33.93 -33.93 -9.72
N ILE A 81 -33.57 -34.74 -10.72
CA ILE A 81 -32.31 -34.61 -11.47
C ILE A 81 -32.22 -33.25 -12.16
N SER A 82 -33.30 -32.79 -12.79
CA SER A 82 -33.35 -31.47 -13.44
C SER A 82 -33.14 -30.33 -12.42
N SER A 83 -33.77 -30.43 -11.24
CA SER A 83 -33.55 -29.46 -10.17
C SER A 83 -32.12 -29.48 -9.64
N LEU A 84 -31.52 -30.67 -9.47
CA LEU A 84 -30.14 -30.81 -9.00
C LEU A 84 -29.16 -30.25 -10.02
N ASN A 85 -29.36 -30.52 -11.31
CA ASN A 85 -28.53 -29.95 -12.38
C ASN A 85 -28.56 -28.42 -12.40
N LYS A 86 -29.73 -27.81 -12.17
CA LYS A 86 -29.82 -26.34 -12.03
C LYS A 86 -29.00 -25.82 -10.85
N LYS A 87 -29.06 -26.49 -9.70
CA LYS A 87 -28.26 -26.12 -8.52
C LYS A 87 -26.76 -26.29 -8.78
N ILE A 88 -26.34 -27.37 -9.41
CA ILE A 88 -24.95 -27.61 -9.80
C ILE A 88 -24.43 -26.49 -10.70
N ASN A 89 -25.21 -26.08 -11.70
CA ASN A 89 -24.82 -24.99 -12.59
C ASN A 89 -24.71 -23.64 -11.86
N GLN A 90 -25.60 -23.38 -10.90
CA GLN A 90 -25.53 -22.18 -10.06
C GLN A 90 -24.28 -22.19 -9.18
N GLU A 91 -23.98 -23.30 -8.51
CA GLU A 91 -22.78 -23.42 -7.67
C GLU A 91 -21.50 -23.36 -8.50
N LYS A 92 -21.49 -23.94 -9.71
CA LYS A 92 -20.36 -23.82 -10.63
C LYS A 92 -20.08 -22.36 -11.01
N SER A 93 -21.13 -21.60 -11.34
CA SER A 93 -20.99 -20.17 -11.65
C SER A 93 -20.49 -19.35 -10.45
N LYS A 94 -20.95 -19.67 -9.22
CA LYS A 94 -20.42 -19.04 -8.00
C LYS A 94 -18.95 -19.37 -7.79
N LEU A 95 -18.55 -20.62 -8.03
CA LEU A 95 -17.17 -21.07 -7.89
C LEU A 95 -16.26 -20.36 -8.90
N GLU A 96 -16.68 -20.24 -10.16
CA GLU A 96 -15.97 -19.46 -11.19
C GLU A 96 -15.78 -18.00 -10.77
N LYS A 97 -16.81 -17.37 -10.20
CA LYS A 97 -16.70 -16.01 -9.67
C LYS A 97 -15.70 -15.92 -8.52
N LEU A 98 -15.81 -16.82 -7.54
CA LEU A 98 -14.88 -16.85 -6.40
C LEU A 98 -13.44 -17.11 -6.82
N ASN A 99 -13.22 -17.90 -7.87
CA ASN A 99 -11.89 -18.12 -8.43
C ASN A 99 -11.33 -16.84 -9.05
N GLY A 100 -12.16 -16.07 -9.78
CA GLY A 100 -11.76 -14.76 -10.28
C GLY A 100 -11.43 -13.77 -9.15
N ASP A 101 -12.26 -13.72 -8.10
CA ASP A 101 -12.01 -12.86 -6.93
C ASP A 101 -10.69 -13.25 -6.22
N LEU A 102 -10.36 -14.56 -6.19
CA LEU A 102 -9.10 -15.06 -5.63
C LEU A 102 -7.89 -14.64 -6.48
N GLU A 103 -7.95 -14.79 -7.79
CA GLU A 103 -6.89 -14.36 -8.70
C GLU A 103 -6.61 -12.86 -8.58
N GLU A 104 -7.64 -12.03 -8.46
CA GLU A 104 -7.49 -10.59 -8.21
C GLU A 104 -6.80 -10.32 -6.87
N ALA A 105 -7.22 -11.02 -5.81
CA ALA A 105 -6.61 -10.88 -4.48
C ALA A 105 -5.12 -11.28 -4.48
N GLU A 106 -4.73 -12.32 -5.21
CA GLU A 106 -3.35 -12.74 -5.37
C GLU A 106 -2.49 -11.68 -6.08
N VAL A 107 -3.04 -11.04 -7.13
CA VAL A 107 -2.38 -9.91 -7.80
C VAL A 107 -2.18 -8.74 -6.83
N CYS A 108 -3.21 -8.38 -6.04
CA CYS A 108 -3.10 -7.34 -5.04
C CYS A 108 -2.04 -7.66 -3.98
N LEU A 109 -1.95 -8.91 -3.53
CA LEU A 109 -0.93 -9.36 -2.58
C LEU A 109 0.48 -9.23 -3.14
N SER A 110 0.70 -9.67 -4.38
CA SER A 110 1.98 -9.54 -5.08
C SER A 110 2.40 -8.07 -5.21
N MET A 111 1.46 -7.20 -5.57
CA MET A 111 1.71 -5.76 -5.64
C MET A 111 2.07 -5.18 -4.27
N ALA A 112 1.36 -5.57 -3.20
CA ALA A 112 1.68 -5.12 -1.84
C ALA A 112 3.10 -5.54 -1.40
N GLN A 113 3.51 -6.78 -1.69
CA GLN A 113 4.86 -7.27 -1.43
C GLN A 113 5.91 -6.46 -2.21
N SER A 114 5.63 -6.08 -3.46
CA SER A 114 6.54 -5.24 -4.24
C SER A 114 6.73 -3.85 -3.64
N PHE A 115 5.65 -3.25 -3.12
CA PHE A 115 5.73 -1.96 -2.42
C PHE A 115 6.49 -2.07 -1.09
N GLU A 116 6.29 -3.15 -0.34
CA GLU A 116 7.03 -3.40 0.90
C GLU A 116 8.55 -3.54 0.64
N ALA A 117 8.93 -4.24 -0.43
CA ALA A 117 10.32 -4.34 -0.85
C ALA A 117 10.89 -2.95 -1.24
N ALA A 118 10.13 -2.14 -1.99
CA ALA A 118 10.53 -0.79 -2.36
C ALA A 118 10.72 0.12 -1.14
N ILE A 119 9.78 0.09 -0.18
CA ILE A 119 9.88 0.85 1.08
C ILE A 119 11.13 0.43 1.86
N THR A 120 11.42 -0.87 1.91
CA THR A 120 12.62 -1.39 2.58
C THR A 120 13.89 -0.86 1.92
N GLY A 121 13.96 -0.86 0.58
CA GLY A 121 15.07 -0.28 -0.17
C GLY A 121 15.24 1.22 0.06
N TRP A 122 14.14 1.98 0.10
CA TRP A 122 14.19 3.42 0.43
C TRP A 122 14.67 3.68 1.85
N ARG A 123 14.25 2.87 2.83
CA ARG A 123 14.73 2.99 4.22
C ARG A 123 16.25 2.79 4.31
N GLN A 124 16.78 1.77 3.64
CA GLN A 124 18.23 1.53 3.58
C GLN A 124 18.98 2.70 2.93
N THR A 125 18.40 3.26 1.86
CA THR A 125 18.99 4.42 1.17
C THR A 125 19.05 5.64 2.09
N ILE A 126 17.96 5.92 2.81
CA ILE A 126 17.89 7.02 3.78
C ILE A 126 18.96 6.82 4.87
N GLU A 127 19.05 5.63 5.46
CA GLU A 127 20.04 5.31 6.49
C GLU A 127 21.48 5.48 5.97
N SER A 128 21.75 5.11 4.72
CA SER A 128 23.05 5.33 4.09
C SER A 128 23.38 6.82 3.90
N LEU A 129 22.38 7.62 3.51
CA LEU A 129 22.52 9.07 3.32
C LEU A 129 22.72 9.78 4.66
N GLU A 130 21.98 9.39 5.70
CA GLU A 130 22.15 9.91 7.05
C GLU A 130 23.54 9.59 7.61
N SER A 131 24.01 8.36 7.42
CA SER A 131 25.37 7.95 7.81
C SER A 131 26.45 8.77 7.08
N LEU A 132 26.26 9.03 5.78
CA LEU A 132 27.16 9.86 5.00
C LEU A 132 27.12 11.33 5.45
N TYR A 133 25.94 11.87 5.72
CA TYR A 133 25.78 13.23 6.22
C TYR A 133 26.46 13.41 7.58
N ILE A 134 26.26 12.48 8.51
CA ILE A 134 26.88 12.50 9.84
C ILE A 134 28.41 12.41 9.71
N SER A 135 28.93 11.52 8.87
CA SER A 135 30.39 11.41 8.66
C SER A 135 30.96 12.66 7.99
N THR A 136 30.24 13.28 7.07
CA THR A 136 30.64 14.52 6.40
C THR A 136 30.69 15.68 7.40
N ILE A 137 29.67 15.85 8.25
CA ILE A 137 29.69 16.88 9.30
C ILE A 137 30.84 16.63 10.28
N LYS A 138 31.03 15.39 10.72
CA LYS A 138 32.11 15.06 11.67
C LYS A 138 33.51 15.25 11.07
N SER A 139 33.68 15.06 9.76
CA SER A 139 34.95 15.26 9.06
C SER A 139 35.17 16.70 8.58
N GLN A 140 34.12 17.51 8.52
CA GLN A 140 34.24 18.95 8.31
C GLN A 140 34.87 19.60 9.56
N VAL A 141 36.20 19.72 9.51
CA VAL A 141 37.06 20.55 10.37
C VAL A 141 36.90 22.09 10.23
N PRO A 142 36.24 22.71 9.21
CA PRO A 142 36.45 24.14 8.96
C PRO A 142 35.73 25.06 9.97
N PHE A 143 34.82 24.56 10.80
CA PHE A 143 34.30 25.36 11.92
C PHE A 143 35.35 25.56 13.02
N SER A 144 36.22 24.57 13.27
CA SER A 144 37.27 24.69 14.29
C SER A 144 38.32 25.74 13.91
N MET A 145 38.77 25.75 12.65
CA MET A 145 39.78 26.71 12.18
C MET A 145 39.25 28.15 12.17
N ALA A 146 38.01 28.36 11.73
CA ALA A 146 37.40 29.68 11.73
C ALA A 146 37.13 30.19 13.16
N GLU A 147 36.73 29.30 14.06
CA GLU A 147 36.49 29.62 15.47
C GLU A 147 37.80 29.88 16.25
N GLU A 148 38.88 29.16 15.92
CA GLU A 148 40.22 29.40 16.45
C GLU A 148 40.80 30.72 15.94
N ALA A 149 40.70 31.00 14.63
CA ALA A 149 41.10 32.28 14.06
C ALA A 149 40.33 33.48 14.67
N TRP A 150 39.05 33.29 15.02
CA TRP A 150 38.26 34.34 15.69
C TRP A 150 38.68 34.55 17.15
N LYS A 151 39.05 33.49 17.86
CA LYS A 151 39.64 33.59 19.21
C LYS A 151 40.97 34.34 19.18
N ASP A 152 41.82 34.04 18.21
CA ASP A 152 43.11 34.73 18.02
C ASP A 152 42.90 36.22 17.69
N LEU A 153 41.96 36.54 16.80
CA LEU A 153 41.62 37.93 16.48
C LEU A 153 41.17 38.72 17.72
N LYS A 154 40.34 38.12 18.57
CA LYS A 154 39.91 38.73 19.84
C LYS A 154 41.05 38.95 20.81
N LEU A 155 42.01 38.04 20.88
CA LEU A 155 43.19 38.21 21.72
C LEU A 155 44.02 39.41 21.25
N VAL A 156 44.23 39.52 19.94
CA VAL A 156 44.95 40.65 19.32
C VAL A 156 44.21 41.97 19.57
N GLU A 157 42.89 42.00 19.45
CA GLU A 157 42.07 43.18 19.75
C GLU A 157 42.24 43.62 21.23
N GLN A 158 42.16 42.68 22.17
CA GLN A 158 42.36 42.98 23.60
C GLN A 158 43.76 43.49 23.89
N GLN A 159 44.78 42.90 23.26
CA GLN A 159 46.16 43.34 23.41
C GLN A 159 46.35 44.77 22.87
N ALA A 160 45.79 45.09 21.70
CA ALA A 160 45.84 46.42 21.12
C ALA A 160 45.15 47.47 22.03
N LEU A 161 44.03 47.12 22.66
CA LEU A 161 43.35 48.01 23.61
C LEU A 161 44.20 48.28 24.86
N MET A 162 44.88 47.27 25.41
CA MET A 162 45.80 47.47 26.55
C MET A 162 47.00 48.34 26.17
N GLU A 163 47.59 48.14 24.99
CA GLU A 163 48.70 48.99 24.51
C GLU A 163 48.24 50.44 24.35
N LEU A 164 47.04 50.67 23.82
CA LEU A 164 46.46 52.01 23.71
C LEU A 164 46.24 52.64 25.09
N GLU A 165 45.67 51.90 26.05
CA GLU A 165 45.47 52.41 27.41
C GLU A 165 46.80 52.75 28.10
N SER A 166 47.83 51.92 27.91
CA SER A 166 49.17 52.16 28.48
C SER A 166 49.91 53.34 27.86
N THR A 167 49.64 53.66 26.59
CA THR A 167 50.25 54.80 25.88
C THR A 167 49.47 56.11 26.09
N THR A 168 48.24 56.05 26.60
CA THR A 168 47.44 57.23 26.90
C THR A 168 47.93 57.86 28.22
N THR A 169 48.96 58.70 28.12
CA THR A 169 49.46 59.53 29.22
C THR A 169 48.42 60.61 29.56
N LYS A 170 47.58 60.35 30.56
CA LYS A 170 46.71 61.37 31.16
C LYS A 170 47.55 62.25 32.09
N ASP A 171 48.15 63.31 31.54
CA ASP A 171 48.74 64.37 32.35
C ASP A 171 47.63 65.20 33.01
N VAL A 172 47.30 64.87 34.26
CA VAL A 172 46.39 65.68 35.08
C VAL A 172 47.15 66.89 35.59
N ILE A 173 46.93 68.04 34.97
CA ILE A 173 47.50 69.31 35.43
C ILE A 173 46.57 69.90 36.49
N HIS A 174 46.95 69.81 37.77
CA HIS A 174 46.24 70.48 38.86
C HIS A 174 46.61 71.97 38.92
N ALA A 175 45.67 72.85 38.56
CA ALA A 175 45.78 74.29 38.77
C ALA A 175 45.08 74.70 40.07
N SER A 176 45.77 75.45 40.95
CA SER A 176 45.14 76.16 42.07
C SER A 176 44.77 77.59 41.62
N PHE A 177 43.70 78.15 42.19
CA PHE A 177 43.07 79.43 41.78
C PHE A 177 44.09 80.53 41.38
N GLY A 178 44.13 80.86 40.08
CA GLY A 178 45.02 81.88 39.51
C GLY A 178 45.34 81.62 38.02
N SER A 179 45.83 82.63 37.30
CA SER A 179 46.27 82.50 35.90
C SER A 179 47.53 81.64 35.82
N MET A 180 47.48 80.54 35.07
CA MET A 180 48.61 79.62 34.91
C MET A 180 49.01 79.53 33.44
N SER A 181 50.31 79.69 33.16
CA SER A 181 50.90 79.46 31.84
C SER A 181 51.61 78.11 31.87
N VAL A 182 51.21 77.20 30.97
CA VAL A 182 51.83 75.88 30.81
C VAL A 182 52.68 75.91 29.56
N GLN A 183 54.01 75.89 29.73
CA GLN A 183 54.93 75.78 28.60
C GLN A 183 55.13 74.30 28.26
N LYS A 184 54.57 73.85 27.13
CA LYS A 184 54.84 72.52 26.56
C LYS A 184 55.71 72.70 25.31
N PRO A 185 56.83 71.97 25.15
CA PRO A 185 57.70 72.11 23.99
C PRO A 185 56.94 71.78 22.69
N GLU A 186 57.13 72.61 21.67
CA GLU A 186 56.39 72.68 20.39
C GLU A 186 56.40 71.42 19.52
N SER A 187 57.05 70.31 19.89
CA SER A 187 57.33 69.26 18.91
C SER A 187 56.18 68.27 18.65
N LEU A 188 55.17 68.14 19.51
CA LEU A 188 54.00 67.28 19.25
C LEU A 188 52.77 67.78 20.04
N LEU A 189 52.12 68.84 19.55
CA LEU A 189 50.78 69.17 20.02
C LEU A 189 49.78 68.15 19.41
N PRO A 190 48.93 67.50 20.22
CA PRO A 190 47.95 66.55 19.70
C PRO A 190 46.88 67.27 18.85
N ASP A 191 46.34 66.57 17.85
CA ASP A 191 45.30 67.10 16.94
C ASP A 191 44.02 67.55 17.69
N GLU A 192 43.78 66.96 18.87
CA GLU A 192 42.63 67.27 19.71
C GLU A 192 43.04 67.32 21.19
N VAL A 193 42.56 68.35 21.89
CA VAL A 193 42.75 68.53 23.32
C VAL A 193 41.37 68.65 23.96
N SER A 194 41.08 67.76 24.91
CA SER A 194 39.87 67.86 25.74
C SER A 194 40.25 68.45 27.10
N ILE A 195 39.58 69.54 27.46
CA ILE A 195 39.79 70.23 28.73
C ILE A 195 38.51 70.05 29.57
N GLU A 196 38.68 69.41 30.73
CA GLU A 196 37.62 69.22 31.72
C GLU A 196 37.76 70.30 32.79
N ILE A 197 36.74 71.17 32.89
CA ILE A 197 36.70 72.23 33.89
C ILE A 197 35.80 71.76 35.03
N LEU A 198 36.42 71.41 36.15
CA LEU A 198 35.71 71.01 37.36
C LEU A 198 35.37 72.26 38.21
N GLY A 199 34.12 72.76 38.11
CA GLY A 199 33.58 73.82 38.98
C GLY A 199 32.59 74.78 38.31
N ASP A 200 31.88 75.60 39.10
CA ASP A 200 30.82 76.54 38.64
C ASP A 200 31.34 77.86 38.02
N TYR A 201 32.66 77.99 37.80
CA TYR A 201 33.28 79.25 37.40
C TYR A 201 33.58 79.30 35.90
N LEU A 202 32.65 79.89 35.13
CA LEU A 202 32.86 80.40 33.78
C LEU A 202 32.86 81.94 33.83
N PRO A 203 33.67 82.65 33.02
CA PRO A 203 34.40 82.15 31.85
C PRO A 203 35.92 81.92 32.06
N VAL A 204 36.44 80.80 31.52
CA VAL A 204 37.89 80.55 31.37
C VAL A 204 38.33 81.06 29.99
N THR A 205 39.34 81.92 29.96
CA THR A 205 39.97 82.37 28.70
C THR A 205 41.28 81.62 28.52
N ILE A 206 41.40 80.86 27.43
CA ILE A 206 42.62 80.13 27.09
C ILE A 206 43.39 80.96 26.08
N LEU A 207 44.57 81.42 26.45
CA LEU A 207 45.51 82.09 25.56
C LEU A 207 46.52 81.06 25.07
N THR A 208 46.65 80.94 23.75
CA THR A 208 47.64 80.07 23.10
C THR A 208 48.61 80.92 22.29
N GLU A 209 49.90 80.79 22.55
CA GLU A 209 50.95 81.28 21.64
C GLU A 209 51.20 80.23 20.55
N GLY A 210 51.08 80.61 19.28
CA GLY A 210 51.43 79.76 18.13
C GLY A 210 50.38 78.74 17.64
N ALA A 211 49.25 78.60 18.34
CA ALA A 211 48.17 77.69 17.92
C ALA A 211 46.79 78.35 18.00
N GLN A 212 45.88 78.00 17.10
CA GLN A 212 44.48 78.38 17.13
C GLN A 212 43.64 77.20 17.63
N LEU A 213 42.97 77.38 18.76
CA LEU A 213 42.01 76.40 19.28
C LEU A 213 40.62 76.70 18.70
N CYS A 214 40.03 75.71 18.03
CA CYS A 214 38.63 75.75 17.61
C CYS A 214 37.81 74.83 18.51
N LEU A 215 36.86 75.41 19.26
CA LEU A 215 35.91 74.64 20.06
C LEU A 215 35.04 73.78 19.13
N LYS A 216 35.12 72.45 19.28
CA LYS A 216 34.25 71.52 18.56
C LYS A 216 32.98 71.21 19.33
N HIS A 217 33.11 70.92 20.61
CA HIS A 217 32.01 70.42 21.42
C HIS A 217 32.17 70.85 22.88
N CYS A 218 31.07 71.26 23.51
CA CYS A 218 31.03 71.60 24.93
C CYS A 218 29.81 70.94 25.57
N MET A 219 30.03 70.01 26.51
CA MET A 219 28.96 69.37 27.28
C MET A 219 29.39 69.09 28.71
N ARG A 220 28.51 69.42 29.66
CA ARG A 220 28.63 69.08 31.10
C ARG A 220 29.99 69.42 31.72
N GLY A 221 30.56 70.59 31.41
CA GLY A 221 31.86 71.03 31.97
C GLY A 221 33.08 70.59 31.16
N ASN A 222 32.91 69.78 30.12
CA ASN A 222 33.99 69.37 29.21
C ASN A 222 33.89 70.11 27.88
N ALA A 223 35.00 70.75 27.51
CA ALA A 223 35.15 71.43 26.23
C ALA A 223 36.27 70.76 25.43
N THR A 224 35.94 70.28 24.23
CA THR A 224 36.89 69.66 23.31
C THR A 224 37.27 70.67 22.23
N TYR A 225 38.57 70.90 22.08
CA TYR A 225 39.14 71.82 21.11
C TYR A 225 40.00 71.07 20.11
N THR A 226 39.84 71.38 18.83
CA THR A 226 40.86 71.03 17.84
C THR A 226 41.95 72.07 17.83
N VAL A 227 43.19 71.60 17.79
CA VAL A 227 44.37 72.45 17.69
C VAL A 227 44.70 72.61 16.21
N ARG A 228 44.76 73.85 15.72
CA ARG A 228 45.38 74.16 14.43
C ARG A 228 46.67 74.90 14.70
N SER A 229 47.81 74.34 14.32
CA SER A 229 49.06 75.08 14.29
C SER A 229 48.93 76.20 13.26
N GLN A 230 49.22 77.44 13.67
CA GLN A 230 49.48 78.48 12.68
C GLN A 230 50.87 78.18 12.11
N SER A 231 50.92 77.41 11.04
CA SER A 231 52.12 77.31 10.21
C SER A 231 52.46 78.72 9.74
N GLN A 232 53.46 79.34 10.37
CA GLN A 232 54.02 80.62 9.96
C GLN A 232 54.52 80.49 8.52
N CYS A 233 54.08 81.40 7.65
CA CYS A 233 54.82 81.73 6.43
C CYS A 233 56.15 82.39 6.80
#